data_AF-A0A9P7SJS0-F1
#
_entry.id   AF-A0A9P7SJS0-F1
#
_cell.length_a   1.000
_cell.length_b   1.000
_cell.length_c   1.000
_cell.angle_alpha   90.00
_cell.angle_beta   90.00
_cell.angle_gamma   90.00
#
_symmetry.space_group_name_H-M   'P 1'
#
loop_
_entity.id
_entity.type
_entity.pdbx_description
1 polymer ?
#
loop_
_entity_poly.entity_id
_entity_poly.type
_entity_poly.pdbx_seq_one_letter_code
_entity_poly.pdbx_strand_id
1 'polypeptide(L)'
;MDLFSCRHFRSKRYRGPKKRKPLYKHAEEQVYPIHCLDQPTTAGQSLRTWVMCFNDVLIAPKLHEALCSLLEIGDWKKLGTRLRVRDDGLLEAYAPKIYSHENPACTFFFDKHYESRIGSHPVGQYYSLPSHRAFTQIHPADYQPDLIHPESPTTVQEIIDRNVPQLILHILAFSDATIVMITTPANIMDYASFKSLLENWSLVLAGRQDEVALVYGPHNDILEELVHKAEEKNVIERIENLRAPKRFSRFSILPNRWRRRINPVLQRRIVHFPKAVYEELLSQIRRDITRILENEEQRPIVNDAEILFAWMSQLQGGDATRKTRAVTMRNMFNFRHRLSSLRDPSGEYLQTLTFPLQSTLSAESAKKSIGHIALQHKRDMDRQTSENQLRSLVKSSLQWKKGGRDLFQKMANAGGVSLDYCNMTSLHLLSAADFRPAVLQLVGGGGLDQEKDRNSTRYNAPGTMTTAYVLESEIRRPKDAVCQAIGKDSEGSFWMYCQLEHSVWERLEEELYRLQKVLSSPMLRDSLRFESSKMQ
;
A
#
# COMPACT_ATOMS: atom_id res chain seq x y z
N MET A 1 -32.84 -14.80 38.27
CA MET A 1 -33.17 -13.37 38.10
C MET A 1 -31.89 -12.62 37.86
N ASP A 2 -31.72 -12.19 36.62
CA ASP A 2 -30.91 -11.10 36.06
C ASP A 2 -29.45 -10.90 36.47
N LEU A 3 -28.56 -11.53 35.70
CA LEU A 3 -27.19 -11.06 35.45
C LEU A 3 -26.82 -11.27 33.97
N PHE A 4 -27.34 -10.43 33.08
CA PHE A 4 -26.84 -10.27 31.71
C PHE A 4 -26.85 -8.81 31.30
N SER A 5 -25.74 -8.10 31.55
CA SER A 5 -25.43 -6.85 30.85
C SER A 5 -24.35 -7.12 29.81
N CYS A 6 -24.79 -7.41 28.59
CA CYS A 6 -23.94 -7.46 27.40
C CYS A 6 -23.38 -6.06 27.11
N ARG A 7 -22.16 -5.79 27.60
CA ARG A 7 -21.36 -4.65 27.17
C ARG A 7 -21.10 -4.75 25.67
N HIS A 8 -21.89 -4.00 24.91
CA HIS A 8 -21.61 -3.69 23.52
C HIS A 8 -20.20 -3.09 23.43
N PHE A 9 -19.34 -3.67 22.59
CA PHE A 9 -18.11 -3.02 22.15
C PHE A 9 -18.50 -1.77 21.35
N ARG A 10 -18.76 -0.66 22.04
CA ARG A 10 -18.70 0.66 21.42
C ARG A 10 -17.28 0.82 20.89
N SER A 11 -17.13 1.14 19.60
CA SER A 11 -15.89 1.75 19.13
C SER A 11 -15.56 2.88 20.10
N LYS A 12 -14.31 2.98 20.57
CA LYS A 12 -13.90 4.12 21.36
C LYS A 12 -14.06 5.34 20.44
N ARG A 13 -15.19 6.05 20.57
CA ARG A 13 -15.38 7.39 20.00
C ARG A 13 -14.16 8.22 20.39
N TYR A 14 -13.74 9.13 19.52
CA TYR A 14 -12.76 10.16 19.86
C TYR A 14 -13.06 10.64 21.27
N ARG A 15 -12.10 10.48 22.19
CA ARG A 15 -12.26 11.07 23.52
C ARG A 15 -12.23 12.56 23.25
N GLY A 16 -13.42 13.17 23.23
CA GLY A 16 -13.52 14.62 23.19
C GLY A 16 -12.60 15.17 24.28
N PRO A 17 -11.82 16.22 23.99
CA PRO A 17 -10.94 16.80 24.99
C PRO A 17 -11.78 17.14 26.23
N LYS A 18 -11.24 16.92 27.43
CA LYS A 18 -11.78 17.54 28.65
C LYS A 18 -11.98 19.01 28.33
N LYS A 19 -13.24 19.49 28.23
CA LYS A 19 -13.65 20.88 27.89
C LYS A 19 -12.46 21.85 27.83
N ARG A 20 -11.74 21.85 26.71
CA ARG A 20 -10.78 22.91 26.40
C ARG A 20 -11.54 23.87 25.52
N LYS A 21 -11.35 25.18 25.77
CA LYS A 21 -11.94 26.26 24.98
C LYS A 21 -11.80 25.91 23.49
N PRO A 22 -12.81 26.16 22.65
CA PRO A 22 -12.67 25.95 21.21
C PRO A 22 -11.37 26.65 20.77
N LEU A 23 -10.46 25.92 20.12
CA LEU A 23 -9.36 26.57 19.41
C LEU A 23 -10.04 27.60 18.52
N TYR A 24 -9.68 28.87 18.73
CA TYR A 24 -10.26 29.99 18.01
C TYR A 24 -10.29 29.63 16.52
N LYS A 25 -11.47 29.66 15.89
CA LYS A 25 -11.53 29.77 14.43
C LYS A 25 -10.78 31.06 14.11
N HIS A 26 -9.53 30.97 13.67
CA HIS A 26 -8.89 32.14 13.10
C HIS A 26 -9.71 32.49 11.86
N ALA A 27 -10.07 33.77 11.68
CA ALA A 27 -10.84 34.25 10.52
C ALA A 27 -10.11 34.05 9.17
N GLU A 28 -8.96 33.36 9.19
CA GLU A 28 -7.99 33.19 8.12
C GLU A 28 -7.62 31.72 7.87
N GLU A 29 -8.43 30.76 8.34
CA GLU A 29 -8.26 29.33 8.07
C GLU A 29 -9.00 28.90 6.79
N GLN A 30 -8.37 28.04 6.00
CA GLN A 30 -9.02 27.28 4.93
C GLN A 30 -9.36 25.88 5.43
N VAL A 31 -10.63 25.49 5.30
CA VAL A 31 -11.14 24.20 5.79
C VAL A 31 -11.28 23.23 4.62
N TYR A 32 -10.75 22.03 4.81
CA TYR A 32 -10.88 20.91 3.89
C TYR A 32 -11.71 19.80 4.55
N PRO A 33 -12.85 19.41 3.95
CA PRO A 33 -13.61 18.29 4.48
C PRO A 33 -12.82 16.99 4.34
N ILE A 34 -12.99 16.11 5.34
CA ILE A 34 -12.45 14.75 5.28
C ILE A 34 -13.59 13.85 4.80
N HIS A 35 -13.41 13.35 3.58
CA HIS A 35 -14.40 12.56 2.83
C HIS A 35 -14.67 11.21 3.47
N CYS A 36 -15.75 10.54 3.09
CA CYS A 36 -16.26 9.43 3.89
C CYS A 36 -15.31 8.22 3.99
N LEU A 37 -14.59 7.89 2.90
CA LEU A 37 -13.55 6.86 2.92
C LEU A 37 -12.28 7.33 3.64
N ASP A 38 -12.02 8.63 3.61
CA ASP A 38 -10.89 9.29 4.28
C ASP A 38 -11.12 9.48 5.79
N GLN A 39 -12.32 9.20 6.33
CA GLN A 39 -12.56 9.29 7.78
C GLN A 39 -11.87 8.13 8.52
N PRO A 40 -11.00 8.43 9.52
CA PRO A 40 -10.27 7.41 10.25
C PRO A 40 -11.22 6.54 11.07
N THR A 41 -10.95 5.24 11.11
CA THR A 41 -11.88 4.28 11.74
C THR A 41 -11.83 4.35 13.27
N THR A 42 -10.70 4.79 13.83
CA THR A 42 -10.50 4.94 15.27
C THR A 42 -9.55 6.09 15.58
N ALA A 43 -9.71 6.75 16.73
CA ALA A 43 -8.81 7.80 17.19
C ALA A 43 -7.34 7.35 17.36
N GLY A 44 -7.12 6.09 17.73
CA GLY A 44 -5.78 5.49 17.82
C GLY A 44 -5.29 4.87 16.51
N GLN A 45 -5.75 5.38 15.36
CA GLN A 45 -5.24 4.92 14.07
C GLN A 45 -3.78 5.32 13.93
N SER A 46 -2.94 4.32 13.63
CA SER A 46 -1.53 4.48 13.33
C SER A 46 -1.28 5.29 12.06
N LEU A 47 -0.09 5.88 11.98
CA LEU A 47 0.38 6.55 10.77
C LEU A 47 1.03 5.55 9.81
N ARG A 48 1.02 5.91 8.53
CA ARG A 48 1.69 5.20 7.45
C ARG A 48 2.94 5.98 7.08
N THR A 49 4.08 5.31 6.99
CA THR A 49 5.34 5.88 6.54
C THR A 49 5.77 5.20 5.25
N TRP A 50 5.92 5.98 4.18
CA TRP A 50 6.65 5.55 2.99
C TRP A 50 8.14 5.75 3.22
N VAL A 51 8.93 4.70 3.04
CA VAL A 51 10.39 4.73 3.13
C VAL A 51 10.93 4.59 1.72
N MET A 52 11.58 5.64 1.21
CA MET A 52 12.10 5.72 -0.16
C MET A 52 13.61 5.86 -0.12
N CYS A 53 14.32 5.02 -0.87
CA CYS A 53 15.77 4.88 -0.73
C CYS A 53 16.48 5.26 -2.02
N PHE A 54 17.50 6.09 -1.89
CA PHE A 54 18.29 6.62 -3.00
C PHE A 54 19.76 6.25 -2.76
N ASN A 55 20.42 5.72 -3.79
CA ASN A 55 21.87 5.49 -3.83
C ASN A 55 22.66 6.75 -4.24
N ASP A 56 22.01 7.92 -4.11
CA ASP A 56 22.58 9.24 -4.29
C ASP A 56 22.49 10.01 -2.99
N VAL A 57 23.45 10.91 -2.77
CA VAL A 57 23.36 11.88 -1.67
C VAL A 57 22.52 13.06 -2.16
N LEU A 58 21.36 13.29 -1.54
CA LEU A 58 20.42 14.35 -1.91
C LEU A 58 20.51 15.53 -0.94
N ILE A 59 20.23 16.73 -1.44
CA ILE A 59 20.18 17.97 -0.66
C ILE A 59 18.84 18.03 0.08
N ALA A 60 18.82 17.56 1.33
CA ALA A 60 17.61 17.48 2.15
C ALA A 60 16.83 18.82 2.29
N PRO A 61 17.48 19.98 2.52
CA PRO A 61 16.77 21.27 2.55
C PRO A 61 16.05 21.60 1.24
N LYS A 62 16.65 21.28 0.09
CA LYS A 62 16.05 21.54 -1.23
C LYS A 62 14.82 20.68 -1.47
N LEU A 63 14.85 19.42 -1.02
CA LEU A 63 13.68 18.54 -1.03
C LEU A 63 12.54 19.11 -0.17
N HIS A 64 12.86 19.53 1.06
CA HIS A 64 11.89 20.11 1.98
C HIS A 64 11.27 21.42 1.44
N GLU A 65 12.09 22.33 0.93
CA GLU A 65 11.65 23.59 0.32
C GLU A 65 10.70 23.34 -0.86
N ALA A 66 11.08 22.46 -1.79
CA ALA A 66 10.23 22.11 -2.92
C ALA A 66 8.90 21.46 -2.50
N LEU A 67 8.90 20.65 -1.45
CA LEU A 67 7.68 20.06 -0.92
C LEU A 67 6.77 21.13 -0.32
N CYS A 68 7.32 22.04 0.50
CA CYS A 68 6.57 23.15 1.08
C CYS A 68 5.99 24.06 -0.02
N SER A 69 6.77 24.37 -1.06
CA SER A 69 6.28 25.15 -2.21
C SER A 69 5.16 24.44 -2.95
N LEU A 70 5.22 23.12 -3.16
CA LEU A 70 4.10 22.37 -3.74
C LEU A 70 2.82 22.52 -2.91
N LEU A 71 2.94 22.42 -1.58
CA LEU A 71 1.79 22.55 -0.68
C LEU A 71 1.17 23.96 -0.67
N GLU A 72 1.85 24.97 -1.23
CA GLU A 72 1.29 26.31 -1.41
C GLU A 72 0.53 26.48 -2.74
N ILE A 73 0.72 25.57 -3.70
CA ILE A 73 0.10 25.63 -5.03
C ILE A 73 -1.34 25.12 -4.96
N GLY A 74 -2.30 26.03 -5.06
CA GLY A 74 -3.72 25.72 -5.13
C GLY A 74 -4.17 24.82 -3.97
N ASP A 75 -4.81 23.69 -4.30
CA ASP A 75 -5.40 22.78 -3.33
C ASP A 75 -4.50 21.59 -2.93
N TRP A 76 -3.23 21.56 -3.37
CA TRP A 76 -2.20 20.70 -2.77
C TRP A 76 -2.03 20.99 -1.28
N LYS A 77 -2.38 22.21 -0.86
CA LYS A 77 -2.53 22.67 0.53
C LYS A 77 -3.32 21.72 1.42
N LYS A 78 -4.25 20.94 0.86
CA LYS A 78 -4.97 19.89 1.60
C LYS A 78 -4.02 18.92 2.33
N LEU A 79 -2.87 18.59 1.76
CA LEU A 79 -1.91 17.65 2.38
C LEU A 79 -1.15 18.26 3.56
N GLY A 80 -0.98 19.58 3.59
CA GLY A 80 -0.33 20.31 4.68
C GLY A 80 -1.29 20.79 5.78
N THR A 81 -2.47 20.19 5.87
CA THR A 81 -3.48 20.55 6.87
C THR A 81 -3.19 19.93 8.23
N ARG A 82 -3.77 20.52 9.28
CA ARG A 82 -3.90 19.97 10.64
C ARG A 82 -5.27 19.33 10.80
N LEU A 83 -5.44 18.51 11.83
CA LEU A 83 -6.69 17.81 12.13
C LEU A 83 -7.35 18.36 13.38
N ARG A 84 -8.68 18.44 13.38
CA ARG A 84 -9.48 18.65 14.59
C ARG A 84 -10.75 17.82 14.58
N VAL A 85 -11.28 17.55 15.78
CA VAL A 85 -12.55 16.84 15.97
C VAL A 85 -13.68 17.88 15.99
N ARG A 86 -14.70 17.66 15.17
CA ARG A 86 -15.93 18.45 15.11
C ARG A 86 -16.90 18.09 16.25
N ASP A 87 -17.93 18.91 16.42
CA ASP A 87 -18.99 18.69 17.42
C ASP A 87 -19.79 17.38 17.19
N ASP A 88 -19.87 16.92 15.95
CA ASP A 88 -20.48 15.63 15.57
C ASP A 88 -19.57 14.41 15.84
N GLY A 89 -18.31 14.65 16.24
CA GLY A 89 -17.31 13.64 16.50
C GLY A 89 -16.55 13.13 15.28
N LEU A 90 -16.75 13.72 14.10
CA LEU A 90 -15.96 13.46 12.89
C LEU A 90 -14.70 14.34 12.86
N LEU A 91 -13.71 13.95 12.05
CA LEU A 91 -12.56 14.82 11.81
C LEU A 91 -12.84 15.81 10.69
N GLU A 92 -12.24 16.99 10.82
CA GLU A 92 -12.02 17.93 9.72
C GLU A 92 -10.55 18.34 9.63
N ALA A 93 -10.15 18.72 8.42
CA ALA A 93 -8.83 19.22 8.13
C ALA A 93 -8.86 20.74 7.94
N TYR A 94 -7.84 21.43 8.41
CA TYR A 94 -7.73 22.88 8.24
C TYR A 94 -6.28 23.30 8.00
N ALA A 95 -6.08 24.33 7.19
CA ALA A 95 -4.78 24.92 6.91
C ALA A 95 -4.83 26.43 7.15
N PRO A 96 -3.71 27.05 7.56
CA PRO A 96 -3.59 28.51 7.51
C PRO A 96 -3.63 28.98 6.05
N LYS A 97 -4.07 30.23 5.82
CA LYS A 97 -4.01 30.85 4.48
C LYS A 97 -2.59 30.85 3.92
N ILE A 98 -1.60 31.18 4.74
CA ILE A 98 -0.18 31.22 4.38
C ILE A 98 0.57 30.37 5.42
N TYR A 99 1.45 29.49 4.96
CA TYR A 99 2.32 28.75 5.86
C TYR A 99 3.43 29.66 6.40
N SER A 100 3.81 29.46 7.66
CA SER A 100 4.85 30.22 8.31
C SER A 100 5.75 29.29 9.11
N HIS A 101 6.84 29.82 9.68
CA HIS A 101 7.67 29.03 10.57
C HIS A 101 6.90 28.53 11.82
N GLU A 102 5.91 29.29 12.29
CA GLU A 102 5.04 28.90 13.41
C GLU A 102 3.94 27.92 12.98
N ASN A 103 3.48 28.05 11.73
CA ASN A 103 2.49 27.16 11.13
C ASN A 103 3.03 26.57 9.83
N PRO A 104 3.97 25.62 9.90
CA PRO A 104 4.61 25.08 8.70
C PRO A 104 3.64 24.24 7.88
N ALA A 105 3.97 24.07 6.59
CA ALA A 105 3.22 23.24 5.65
C ALA A 105 3.38 21.74 5.94
N CYS A 106 4.57 21.32 6.35
CA CYS A 106 4.87 19.98 6.80
C CYS A 106 5.80 20.00 8.01
N THR A 107 5.79 18.92 8.80
CA THR A 107 6.81 18.74 9.83
C THR A 107 8.07 18.19 9.17
N PHE A 108 9.25 18.75 9.48
CA PHE A 108 10.51 18.34 8.87
C PHE A 108 11.54 17.89 9.90
N PHE A 109 12.07 16.68 9.72
CA PHE A 109 13.19 16.13 10.47
C PHE A 109 14.34 15.81 9.52
N PHE A 110 15.57 16.11 9.94
CA PHE A 110 16.76 15.88 9.12
C PHE A 110 17.94 15.43 9.96
N ASP A 111 18.33 14.16 9.80
CA ASP A 111 19.51 13.60 10.43
C ASP A 111 20.66 13.48 9.44
N LYS A 112 21.80 14.06 9.83
CA LYS A 112 23.02 14.12 9.03
C LYS A 112 23.99 13.04 9.50
N HIS A 113 24.30 12.12 8.58
CA HIS A 113 25.24 11.02 8.78
C HIS A 113 26.33 11.04 7.71
N TYR A 114 26.72 12.23 7.22
CA TYR A 114 27.71 12.41 6.14
C TYR A 114 29.11 11.81 6.42
N GLU A 115 29.42 11.54 7.69
CA GLU A 115 30.67 10.89 8.10
C GLU A 115 30.63 9.36 8.02
N SER A 116 29.46 8.79 7.71
CA SER A 116 29.25 7.34 7.71
C SER A 116 28.51 6.88 6.46
N ARG A 117 28.88 5.69 6.00
CA ARG A 117 28.14 4.98 4.96
C ARG A 117 26.86 4.41 5.54
N ILE A 118 25.81 4.32 4.72
CA ILE A 118 24.54 3.72 5.13
C ILE A 118 24.74 2.31 5.69
N GLY A 119 25.61 1.49 5.07
CA GLY A 119 25.90 0.12 5.51
C GLY A 119 26.56 -0.01 6.88
N SER A 120 27.10 1.08 7.44
CA SER A 120 27.63 1.12 8.81
C SER A 120 26.58 1.52 9.85
N HIS A 121 25.44 2.04 9.42
CA HIS A 121 24.34 2.44 10.30
C HIS A 121 23.40 1.24 10.56
N PRO A 122 22.75 1.11 11.75
CA PRO A 122 21.78 0.04 12.02
C PRO A 122 20.66 -0.06 10.98
N VAL A 123 20.28 1.07 10.38
CA VAL A 123 19.29 1.10 9.30
C VAL A 123 19.81 0.42 8.01
N GLY A 124 21.12 0.49 7.76
CA GLY A 124 21.81 -0.01 6.57
C GLY A 124 21.70 -1.50 6.34
N GLN A 125 21.54 -2.29 7.40
CA GLN A 125 21.37 -3.74 7.31
C GLN A 125 20.15 -4.14 6.47
N TYR A 126 19.14 -3.26 6.38
CA TYR A 126 17.93 -3.46 5.58
C TYR A 126 18.07 -2.99 4.12
N TYR A 127 19.25 -2.48 3.78
CA TYR A 127 19.55 -1.93 2.47
C TYR A 127 20.69 -2.72 1.79
N SER A 128 21.53 -3.44 2.53
CA SER A 128 22.44 -4.48 2.00
C SER A 128 21.67 -5.67 1.42
N LEU A 129 21.26 -5.54 0.16
CA LEU A 129 20.41 -6.50 -0.54
C LEU A 129 21.18 -7.22 -1.65
N PRO A 130 21.14 -8.57 -1.71
CA PRO A 130 21.72 -9.33 -2.81
C PRO A 130 21.05 -8.97 -4.15
N SER A 131 21.77 -8.31 -5.05
CA SER A 131 21.21 -7.81 -6.32
C SER A 131 20.81 -8.93 -7.30
N HIS A 132 21.50 -10.07 -7.26
CA HIS A 132 21.40 -11.10 -8.32
C HIS A 132 20.61 -12.36 -7.96
N ARG A 133 20.00 -12.42 -6.77
CA ARG A 133 19.20 -13.59 -6.33
C ARG A 133 17.85 -13.16 -5.78
N ALA A 134 16.86 -14.04 -5.90
CA ALA A 134 15.61 -13.87 -5.20
C ALA A 134 15.83 -14.09 -3.71
N PHE A 135 15.30 -13.20 -2.90
CA PHE A 135 15.41 -13.28 -1.45
C PHE A 135 14.14 -12.74 -0.79
N THR A 136 13.95 -13.16 0.46
CA THR A 136 13.06 -12.48 1.40
C THR A 136 13.91 -11.87 2.51
N GLN A 137 13.55 -10.69 2.99
CA GLN A 137 14.23 -10.06 4.11
C GLN A 137 13.21 -9.60 5.15
N ILE A 138 13.45 -10.01 6.40
CA ILE A 138 12.62 -9.64 7.54
C ILE A 138 12.82 -8.16 7.85
N HIS A 139 11.70 -7.46 7.95
CA HIS A 139 11.63 -6.11 8.50
C HIS A 139 11.00 -6.21 9.90
N PRO A 140 11.82 -6.29 10.97
CA PRO A 140 11.30 -6.49 12.32
C PRO A 140 10.40 -5.33 12.78
N ALA A 141 9.61 -5.49 13.84
CA ALA A 141 8.90 -4.33 14.38
C ALA A 141 9.87 -3.32 15.04
N ASP A 142 11.02 -3.83 15.49
CA ASP A 142 11.92 -3.13 16.40
C ASP A 142 12.92 -2.20 15.69
N TYR A 143 12.95 -2.15 14.35
CA TYR A 143 13.78 -1.18 13.59
C TYR A 143 13.02 0.10 13.20
N GLN A 144 11.70 0.14 13.38
CA GLN A 144 10.94 1.38 13.16
C GLN A 144 11.50 2.58 13.94
N PRO A 145 11.98 2.45 15.20
CA PRO A 145 12.61 3.55 15.92
C PRO A 145 13.89 4.12 15.28
N ASP A 146 14.60 3.33 14.46
CA ASP A 146 15.81 3.80 13.76
C ASP A 146 15.46 4.61 12.50
N LEU A 147 14.21 4.50 12.02
CA LEU A 147 13.70 5.21 10.84
C LEU A 147 12.77 6.36 11.20
N ILE A 148 11.93 6.20 12.22
CA ILE A 148 10.95 7.21 12.61
C ILE A 148 11.60 8.11 13.66
N HIS A 149 11.70 9.41 13.36
CA HIS A 149 12.24 10.38 14.31
C HIS A 149 11.52 10.30 15.68
N PRO A 150 12.23 10.30 16.83
CA PRO A 150 11.61 10.11 18.16
C PRO A 150 10.54 11.14 18.53
N GLU A 151 10.62 12.35 17.95
CA GLU A 151 9.63 13.41 18.18
C GLU A 151 8.43 13.33 17.23
N SER A 152 8.46 12.47 16.21
CA SER A 152 7.34 12.30 15.29
C SER A 152 6.11 11.77 16.03
N PRO A 153 4.90 12.29 15.77
CA PRO A 153 3.68 11.68 16.28
C PRO A 153 3.55 10.26 15.72
N THR A 154 3.00 9.34 16.51
CA THR A 154 2.79 7.94 16.06
C THR A 154 1.34 7.61 15.74
N THR A 155 0.39 8.48 16.13
CA THR A 155 -1.05 8.29 15.94
C THR A 155 -1.75 9.55 15.46
N VAL A 156 -2.93 9.39 14.85
CA VAL A 156 -3.80 10.51 14.46
C VAL A 156 -4.18 11.38 15.67
N GLN A 157 -4.40 10.79 16.84
CA GLN A 157 -4.70 11.55 18.05
C GLN A 157 -3.54 12.47 18.45
N GLU A 158 -2.30 12.01 18.33
CA GLU A 158 -1.14 12.87 18.64
C GLU A 158 -0.99 14.02 17.64
N ILE A 159 -1.31 13.82 16.36
CA ILE A 159 -1.37 14.91 15.37
C ILE A 159 -2.35 16.00 15.84
N ILE A 160 -3.55 15.59 16.29
CA ILE A 160 -4.58 16.49 16.79
C ILE A 160 -4.12 17.19 18.08
N ASP A 161 -3.60 16.42 19.05
CA ASP A 161 -3.25 16.92 20.38
C ASP A 161 -2.06 17.89 20.34
N ARG A 162 -1.07 17.62 19.48
CA ARG A 162 0.11 18.48 19.26
C ARG A 162 -0.15 19.59 18.24
N ASN A 163 -1.28 19.53 17.54
CA ASN A 163 -1.65 20.45 16.47
C ASN A 163 -0.59 20.62 15.37
N VAL A 164 -0.02 19.50 14.92
CA VAL A 164 1.01 19.47 13.87
C VAL A 164 0.41 19.16 12.50
N PRO A 165 1.07 19.55 11.39
CA PRO A 165 0.66 19.13 10.05
C PRO A 165 0.55 17.61 9.92
N GLN A 166 -0.39 17.15 9.09
CA GLN A 166 -0.58 15.72 8.83
C GLN A 166 0.56 15.09 8.03
N LEU A 167 1.26 15.89 7.22
CA LEU A 167 2.41 15.45 6.44
C LEU A 167 3.71 15.71 7.21
N ILE A 168 4.47 14.65 7.42
CA ILE A 168 5.76 14.67 8.11
C ILE A 168 6.82 14.14 7.14
N LEU A 169 7.83 14.95 6.85
CA LEU A 169 8.99 14.60 6.06
C LEU A 169 10.17 14.34 7.00
N HIS A 170 10.79 13.17 6.87
CA HIS A 170 12.01 12.84 7.59
C HIS A 170 13.07 12.33 6.62
N ILE A 171 14.27 12.91 6.68
CA ILE A 171 15.37 12.56 5.79
C ILE A 171 16.59 12.14 6.60
N LEU A 172 17.16 10.98 6.23
CA LEU A 172 18.47 10.53 6.69
C LEU A 172 19.45 10.65 5.52
N ALA A 173 20.50 11.44 5.67
CA ALA A 173 21.53 11.60 4.63
C ALA A 173 22.87 11.01 5.06
N PHE A 174 23.37 10.04 4.31
CA PHE A 174 24.66 9.36 4.53
C PHE A 174 25.71 9.86 3.53
N SER A 175 26.95 9.40 3.66
CA SER A 175 28.02 9.69 2.70
C SER A 175 27.78 9.06 1.31
N ASP A 176 26.93 8.03 1.23
CA ASP A 176 26.71 7.22 0.02
C ASP A 176 25.25 6.93 -0.32
N ALA A 177 24.28 7.45 0.45
CA ALA A 177 22.86 7.22 0.23
C ALA A 177 21.99 8.27 0.93
N THR A 178 20.73 8.35 0.51
CA THR A 178 19.69 9.13 1.20
C THR A 178 18.44 8.27 1.40
N ILE A 179 17.88 8.31 2.60
CA ILE A 179 16.56 7.75 2.89
C ILE A 179 15.60 8.92 3.08
N VAL A 180 14.54 8.96 2.28
CA VAL A 180 13.47 9.97 2.35
C VAL A 180 12.20 9.28 2.85
N MET A 181 11.61 9.82 3.91
CA MET A 181 10.42 9.25 4.53
C MET A 181 9.27 10.25 4.56
N ILE A 182 8.10 9.81 4.13
CA ILE A 182 6.85 10.58 4.24
C ILE A 182 5.91 9.82 5.16
N THR A 183 5.58 10.41 6.31
CA THR A 183 4.62 9.88 7.28
C THR A 183 3.32 10.66 7.25
N THR A 184 2.20 9.95 7.12
CA THR A 184 0.85 10.53 7.07
C THR A 184 -0.21 9.64 7.74
N PRO A 185 -1.37 10.18 8.15
CA PRO A 185 -2.55 9.36 8.40
C PRO A 185 -2.88 8.50 7.16
N ALA A 186 -3.11 7.20 7.35
CA ALA A 186 -3.25 6.23 6.25
C ALA A 186 -4.42 6.49 5.26
N ASN A 187 -5.26 7.47 5.58
CA ASN A 187 -6.51 7.86 4.95
C ASN A 187 -6.47 9.28 4.37
N ILE A 188 -5.35 10.01 4.44
CA ILE A 188 -5.24 11.33 3.81
C ILE A 188 -5.15 11.24 2.28
N MET A 189 -4.54 10.16 1.79
CA MET A 189 -4.28 9.91 0.38
C MET A 189 -4.13 8.40 0.14
N ASP A 190 -4.51 7.93 -1.04
CA ASP A 190 -4.21 6.56 -1.47
C ASP A 190 -2.88 6.49 -2.26
N TYR A 191 -2.50 5.29 -2.71
CA TYR A 191 -1.22 5.10 -3.40
C TYR A 191 -1.15 5.79 -4.76
N ALA A 192 -2.29 5.97 -5.45
CA ALA A 192 -2.32 6.73 -6.68
C ALA A 192 -2.08 8.22 -6.40
N SER A 193 -2.75 8.77 -5.38
CA SER A 193 -2.50 10.14 -4.93
C SER A 193 -1.07 10.34 -4.41
N PHE A 194 -0.47 9.33 -3.79
CA PHE A 194 0.94 9.37 -3.36
C PHE A 194 1.90 9.41 -4.56
N LYS A 195 1.63 8.66 -5.64
CA LYS A 195 2.36 8.80 -6.90
C LYS A 195 2.28 10.24 -7.42
N SER A 196 1.06 10.80 -7.48
CA SER A 196 0.84 12.17 -7.96
C SER A 196 1.60 13.19 -7.10
N LEU A 197 1.69 12.99 -5.78
CA LEU A 197 2.53 13.81 -4.90
C LEU A 197 4.00 13.76 -5.31
N LEU A 198 4.57 12.59 -5.57
CA LEU A 198 5.99 12.45 -5.96
C LEU A 198 6.29 13.13 -7.30
N GLU A 199 5.40 12.98 -8.28
CA GLU A 199 5.59 13.57 -9.61
C GLU A 199 5.51 15.11 -9.55
N ASN A 200 4.50 15.65 -8.86
CA ASN A 200 4.34 17.10 -8.74
C ASN A 200 5.42 17.72 -7.82
N TRP A 201 5.88 16.98 -6.81
CA TRP A 201 7.03 17.41 -6.01
C TRP A 201 8.30 17.49 -6.87
N SER A 202 8.50 16.53 -7.78
CA SER A 202 9.61 16.53 -8.72
C SER A 202 9.54 17.71 -9.71
N LEU A 203 8.34 18.08 -10.18
CA LEU A 203 8.15 19.28 -11.02
C LEU A 203 8.57 20.55 -10.30
N VAL A 204 8.11 20.76 -9.06
CA VAL A 204 8.48 21.93 -8.25
C VAL A 204 9.99 21.95 -7.98
N LEU A 205 10.58 20.80 -7.66
CA LEU A 205 12.01 20.67 -7.43
C LEU A 205 12.85 21.01 -8.68
N ALA A 206 12.29 20.77 -9.87
CA ALA A 206 12.88 21.14 -11.16
C ALA A 206 12.58 22.59 -11.60
N GLY A 207 11.86 23.38 -10.80
CA GLY A 207 11.46 24.75 -11.13
C GLY A 207 10.31 24.87 -12.14
N ARG A 208 9.56 23.78 -12.37
CA ARG A 208 8.44 23.67 -13.32
C ARG A 208 7.09 23.75 -12.61
N GLN A 209 6.93 24.78 -11.78
CA GLN A 209 5.76 24.93 -10.89
C GLN A 209 4.47 25.21 -11.66
N ASP A 210 4.58 25.78 -12.85
CA ASP A 210 3.48 26.05 -13.79
C ASP A 210 2.87 24.77 -14.40
N GLU A 211 3.61 23.66 -14.37
CA GLU A 211 3.16 22.35 -14.85
C GLU A 211 2.53 21.48 -13.74
N VAL A 212 2.46 21.99 -12.51
CA VAL A 212 1.84 21.27 -11.38
C VAL A 212 0.35 21.05 -11.65
N ALA A 213 -0.08 19.81 -11.54
CA ALA A 213 -1.45 19.40 -11.80
C ALA A 213 -2.43 20.06 -10.80
N LEU A 214 -3.64 20.37 -11.28
CA LEU A 214 -4.71 20.88 -10.42
C LEU A 214 -5.19 19.79 -9.47
N VAL A 215 -5.65 20.16 -8.27
CA VAL A 215 -6.28 19.19 -7.36
C VAL A 215 -7.79 19.21 -7.54
N TYR A 216 -8.38 18.05 -7.85
CA TYR A 216 -9.81 17.87 -8.05
C TYR A 216 -10.54 17.36 -6.81
N GLY A 217 -11.79 17.80 -6.67
CA GLY A 217 -12.66 17.48 -5.52
C GLY A 217 -12.08 17.86 -4.14
N PRO A 218 -11.39 19.00 -3.96
CA PRO A 218 -10.80 19.34 -2.67
C PRO A 218 -11.85 19.53 -1.57
N HIS A 219 -13.03 20.06 -1.95
CA HIS A 219 -14.12 20.38 -1.04
C HIS A 219 -15.37 19.49 -1.23
N ASN A 220 -15.47 18.73 -2.32
CA ASN A 220 -16.62 17.88 -2.62
C ASN A 220 -16.21 16.41 -2.64
N ASP A 221 -16.96 15.56 -1.94
CA ASP A 221 -16.74 14.10 -1.96
C ASP A 221 -17.28 13.53 -3.29
N ILE A 222 -16.36 13.21 -4.20
CA ILE A 222 -16.74 12.71 -5.53
C ILE A 222 -17.41 11.35 -5.44
N LEU A 223 -17.08 10.52 -4.43
CA LEU A 223 -17.75 9.23 -4.25
C LEU A 223 -19.19 9.42 -3.80
N GLU A 224 -19.48 10.40 -2.96
CA GLU A 224 -20.84 10.72 -2.56
C GLU A 224 -21.70 11.15 -3.76
N GLU A 225 -21.14 11.98 -4.66
CA GLU A 225 -21.81 12.39 -5.88
C GLU A 225 -22.06 11.21 -6.84
N LEU A 226 -21.03 10.37 -7.04
CA LEU A 226 -21.11 9.17 -7.87
C LEU A 226 -22.14 8.16 -7.35
N VAL A 227 -22.28 8.07 -6.03
CA VAL A 227 -23.22 7.18 -5.33
C VAL A 227 -24.66 7.69 -5.38
N HIS A 228 -24.90 9.00 -5.26
CA HIS A 228 -26.25 9.56 -5.36
C HIS A 228 -26.89 9.28 -6.73
N LYS A 229 -26.07 9.22 -7.79
CA LYS A 229 -26.50 8.92 -9.16
C LYS A 229 -26.70 7.42 -9.43
N ALA A 230 -26.53 6.53 -8.45
CA ALA A 230 -26.60 5.08 -8.63
C ALA A 230 -28.02 4.52 -8.39
N GLU A 231 -28.56 3.81 -9.38
CA GLU A 231 -29.82 3.05 -9.22
C GLU A 231 -29.66 1.94 -8.18
N GLU A 232 -30.62 1.83 -7.26
CA GLU A 232 -30.67 0.75 -6.28
C GLU A 232 -31.14 -0.54 -6.95
N LYS A 233 -30.20 -1.37 -7.42
CA LYS A 233 -30.52 -2.74 -7.84
C LYS A 233 -29.57 -3.78 -7.24
N ASN A 234 -30.19 -4.81 -6.63
CA ASN A 234 -29.76 -6.19 -6.40
C ASN A 234 -28.37 -6.49 -5.79
N VAL A 235 -27.64 -5.51 -5.25
CA VAL A 235 -26.33 -5.77 -4.61
C VAL A 235 -26.47 -6.53 -3.30
N ILE A 236 -27.51 -6.22 -2.51
CA ILE A 236 -27.76 -6.92 -1.24
C ILE A 236 -28.01 -8.41 -1.50
N GLU A 237 -28.87 -8.76 -2.46
CA GLU A 237 -29.20 -10.15 -2.79
C GLU A 237 -27.98 -10.96 -3.27
N ARG A 238 -27.05 -10.32 -4.00
CA ARG A 238 -25.79 -10.95 -4.44
C ARG A 238 -24.77 -11.14 -3.30
N ILE A 239 -24.62 -10.15 -2.42
CA ILE A 239 -23.79 -10.28 -1.21
C ILE A 239 -24.35 -11.36 -0.29
N GLU A 240 -25.67 -11.49 -0.20
CA GLU A 240 -26.32 -12.58 0.52
C GLU A 240 -26.08 -13.96 -0.11
N ASN A 241 -25.88 -14.05 -1.44
CA ASN A 241 -25.55 -15.30 -2.13
C ASN A 241 -24.07 -15.69 -2.03
N LEU A 242 -23.17 -14.75 -1.68
CA LEU A 242 -21.76 -15.05 -1.34
C LEU A 242 -21.60 -15.63 0.08
N ARG A 243 -22.70 -15.87 0.81
CA ARG A 243 -22.71 -16.48 2.14
C ARG A 243 -22.28 -17.95 2.08
N ALA A 244 -21.38 -18.35 2.98
CA ALA A 244 -21.40 -19.71 3.50
C ALA A 244 -22.71 -19.94 4.31
N PRO A 245 -23.36 -21.11 4.22
CA PRO A 245 -24.66 -21.35 4.85
C PRO A 245 -24.65 -21.06 6.36
N LYS A 246 -25.70 -20.37 6.84
CA LYS A 246 -25.90 -19.84 8.20
C LYS A 246 -25.66 -20.83 9.37
N ARG A 247 -25.53 -22.13 9.11
CA ARG A 247 -25.38 -23.18 10.14
C ARG A 247 -24.06 -23.11 10.91
N PHE A 248 -23.01 -22.48 10.39
CA PHE A 248 -21.71 -22.34 11.07
C PHE A 248 -21.49 -21.02 11.83
N SER A 249 -22.41 -20.06 11.73
CA SER A 249 -22.27 -18.74 12.37
C SER A 249 -22.49 -18.76 13.89
N ARG A 250 -23.02 -19.84 14.49
CA ARG A 250 -23.22 -19.92 15.95
C ARG A 250 -21.94 -20.25 16.73
N PHE A 251 -20.89 -20.74 16.05
CA PHE A 251 -19.60 -21.09 16.66
C PHE A 251 -18.53 -20.00 16.50
N SER A 252 -18.81 -18.91 15.78
CA SER A 252 -17.89 -17.78 15.62
C SER A 252 -17.80 -16.85 16.85
N ILE A 253 -18.54 -17.18 17.92
CA ILE A 253 -18.59 -16.43 19.18
C ILE A 253 -17.61 -16.98 20.23
N LEU A 254 -16.57 -17.74 19.84
CA LEU A 254 -15.46 -17.96 20.77
C LEU A 254 -14.92 -16.59 21.19
N PRO A 255 -14.69 -16.34 22.49
CA PRO A 255 -14.25 -15.03 22.95
C PRO A 255 -13.01 -14.61 22.17
N ASN A 256 -13.02 -13.41 21.56
CA ASN A 256 -11.91 -12.84 20.79
C ASN A 256 -10.52 -12.95 21.49
N ARG A 257 -10.48 -13.24 22.79
CA ARG A 257 -9.26 -13.53 23.57
C ARG A 257 -8.63 -14.91 23.28
N TRP A 258 -9.43 -15.95 23.05
CA TRP A 258 -8.93 -17.30 22.71
C TRP A 258 -8.36 -17.34 21.29
N ARG A 259 -9.07 -16.75 20.32
CA ARG A 259 -8.56 -16.57 18.94
C ARG A 259 -7.25 -15.76 18.92
N ARG A 260 -7.14 -14.71 19.75
CA ARG A 260 -5.91 -13.90 19.90
C ARG A 260 -4.70 -14.63 20.51
N ARG A 261 -4.91 -15.72 21.25
CA ARG A 261 -3.81 -16.57 21.76
C ARG A 261 -3.36 -17.63 20.77
N ILE A 262 -4.21 -17.97 19.80
CA ILE A 262 -4.01 -19.04 18.81
C ILE A 262 -3.57 -18.47 17.45
N ASN A 263 -3.85 -17.21 17.15
CA ASN A 263 -3.51 -16.61 15.87
C ASN A 263 -1.99 -16.62 15.65
N PRO A 264 -1.52 -17.10 14.48
CA PRO A 264 -0.11 -17.13 14.14
C PRO A 264 0.48 -15.72 14.14
N VAL A 265 1.72 -15.60 14.59
CA VAL A 265 2.47 -14.35 14.51
C VAL A 265 2.79 -14.10 13.04
N LEU A 266 2.21 -13.03 12.47
CA LEU A 266 2.53 -12.59 11.11
C LEU A 266 3.90 -11.89 11.11
N GLN A 267 4.73 -12.25 10.15
CA GLN A 267 6.04 -11.63 9.90
C GLN A 267 5.96 -10.74 8.67
N ARG A 268 6.54 -9.54 8.78
CA ARG A 268 6.69 -8.59 7.67
C ARG A 268 8.00 -8.84 6.97
N ARG A 269 7.96 -9.04 5.66
CA ARG A 269 9.16 -9.17 4.84
C ARG A 269 8.98 -8.44 3.51
N ILE A 270 10.08 -7.89 3.01
CA ILE A 270 10.21 -7.52 1.62
C ILE A 270 10.62 -8.76 0.82
N VAL A 271 10.14 -8.85 -0.41
CA VAL A 271 10.46 -9.92 -1.35
C VAL A 271 11.00 -9.28 -2.61
N HIS A 272 12.17 -9.73 -3.01
CA HIS A 272 12.82 -9.32 -4.24
C HIS A 272 12.84 -10.49 -5.23
N PHE A 273 12.40 -10.24 -6.45
CA PHE A 273 12.46 -11.17 -7.56
C PHE A 273 13.35 -10.57 -8.65
N PRO A 274 14.53 -11.13 -8.94
CA PRO A 274 15.27 -10.78 -10.13
C PRO A 274 14.40 -10.96 -11.36
N LYS A 275 14.55 -10.07 -12.35
CA LYS A 275 13.73 -10.05 -13.58
C LYS A 275 13.49 -11.44 -14.17
N ALA A 276 14.53 -12.24 -14.34
CA ALA A 276 14.42 -13.59 -14.91
C ALA A 276 13.57 -14.55 -14.07
N VAL A 277 13.67 -14.49 -12.74
CA VAL A 277 12.87 -15.31 -11.82
C VAL A 277 11.40 -14.91 -11.90
N TYR A 278 11.14 -13.60 -11.91
CA TYR A 278 9.80 -13.04 -12.05
C TYR A 278 9.15 -13.45 -13.38
N GLU A 279 9.87 -13.29 -14.49
CA GLU A 279 9.39 -13.65 -15.82
C GLU A 279 9.14 -15.16 -15.95
N GLU A 280 10.00 -16.02 -15.39
CA GLU A 280 9.79 -17.47 -15.40
C GLU A 280 8.57 -17.88 -14.57
N LEU A 281 8.35 -17.27 -13.40
CA LEU A 281 7.14 -17.49 -12.60
C LEU A 281 5.87 -17.18 -13.42
N LEU A 282 5.82 -15.99 -14.02
CA LEU A 282 4.69 -15.60 -14.85
C LEU A 282 4.52 -16.51 -16.08
N SER A 283 5.63 -16.89 -16.72
CA SER A 283 5.63 -17.76 -17.89
C SER A 283 5.09 -19.15 -17.57
N GLN A 284 5.49 -19.76 -16.43
CA GLN A 284 4.95 -21.03 -15.96
C GLN A 284 3.42 -20.98 -15.80
N ILE A 285 2.91 -19.92 -15.18
CA ILE A 285 1.49 -19.77 -14.91
C ILE A 285 0.71 -19.44 -16.19
N ARG A 286 1.26 -18.63 -17.09
CA ARG A 286 0.64 -18.36 -18.40
C ARG A 286 0.54 -19.62 -19.25
N ARG A 287 1.57 -20.49 -19.23
CA ARG A 287 1.52 -21.82 -19.89
C ARG A 287 0.42 -22.71 -19.30
N ASP A 288 0.27 -22.71 -17.98
CA ASP A 288 -0.82 -23.40 -17.29
C ASP A 288 -2.20 -22.86 -17.73
N ILE A 289 -2.38 -21.53 -17.79
CA ILE A 289 -3.62 -20.91 -18.32
C ILE A 289 -3.90 -21.34 -19.77
N THR A 290 -2.87 -21.41 -20.62
CA THR A 290 -3.04 -21.86 -22.02
C THR A 290 -3.54 -23.30 -22.08
N ARG A 291 -3.02 -24.19 -21.22
CA ARG A 291 -3.46 -25.60 -21.19
C ARG A 291 -4.90 -25.78 -20.72
N ILE A 292 -5.39 -24.86 -19.89
CA ILE A 292 -6.77 -24.90 -19.35
C ILE A 292 -7.78 -24.43 -20.41
N LEU A 293 -7.38 -23.47 -21.25
CA LEU A 293 -8.25 -22.86 -22.24
C LEU A 293 -7.97 -23.49 -23.62
N GLU A 294 -8.75 -24.50 -23.97
CA GLU A 294 -8.63 -25.23 -25.24
C GLU A 294 -8.88 -24.34 -26.48
N ASN A 295 -9.61 -23.22 -26.32
CA ASN A 295 -9.91 -22.23 -27.37
C ASN A 295 -9.28 -20.87 -27.07
N GLU A 296 -8.38 -20.41 -27.94
CA GLU A 296 -7.69 -19.12 -27.78
C GLU A 296 -8.63 -17.91 -27.91
N GLU A 297 -9.69 -18.01 -28.72
CA GLU A 297 -10.60 -16.90 -29.03
C GLU A 297 -11.49 -16.46 -27.85
N GLN A 298 -11.63 -17.28 -26.80
CA GLN A 298 -12.42 -16.96 -25.60
C GLN A 298 -11.54 -16.65 -24.37
N ARG A 299 -10.23 -16.49 -24.56
CA ARG A 299 -9.28 -16.35 -23.46
C ARG A 299 -9.43 -14.98 -22.79
N PRO A 300 -9.88 -14.90 -21.52
CA PRO A 300 -9.86 -13.63 -20.81
C PRO A 300 -8.41 -13.19 -20.63
N ILE A 301 -8.13 -11.92 -20.88
CA ILE A 301 -6.81 -11.32 -20.66
C ILE A 301 -6.57 -11.28 -19.15
N VAL A 302 -5.73 -12.21 -18.65
CA VAL A 302 -5.29 -12.24 -17.25
C VAL A 302 -3.97 -11.47 -17.15
N ASN A 303 -3.94 -10.44 -16.32
CA ASN A 303 -2.74 -9.63 -16.13
C ASN A 303 -1.82 -10.19 -15.03
N ASP A 304 -0.60 -9.67 -14.94
CA ASP A 304 0.42 -10.11 -13.96
C ASP A 304 -0.07 -9.98 -12.51
N ALA A 305 -0.84 -8.93 -12.21
CA ALA A 305 -1.34 -8.69 -10.87
C ALA A 305 -2.36 -9.76 -10.42
N GLU A 306 -3.21 -10.21 -11.34
CA GLU A 306 -4.16 -11.29 -11.10
C GLU A 306 -3.45 -12.64 -10.94
N ILE A 307 -2.39 -12.88 -11.73
CA ILE A 307 -1.53 -14.07 -11.61
C ILE A 307 -0.86 -14.11 -10.23
N LEU A 308 -0.21 -13.01 -9.83
CA LEU A 308 0.46 -12.92 -8.53
C LEU A 308 -0.52 -13.04 -7.38
N PHE A 309 -1.70 -12.42 -7.48
CA PHE A 309 -2.71 -12.53 -6.43
C PHE A 309 -3.22 -13.96 -6.29
N ALA A 310 -3.45 -14.66 -7.41
CA ALA A 310 -3.83 -16.07 -7.41
C ALA A 310 -2.76 -16.95 -6.76
N TRP A 311 -1.49 -16.73 -7.11
CA TRP A 311 -0.35 -17.46 -6.54
C TRP A 311 -0.25 -17.24 -5.02
N MET A 312 -0.25 -15.98 -4.56
CA MET A 312 -0.18 -15.67 -3.14
C MET A 312 -1.40 -16.20 -2.36
N SER A 313 -2.59 -16.19 -2.97
CA SER A 313 -3.80 -16.75 -2.37
C SER A 313 -3.72 -18.28 -2.23
N GLN A 314 -3.14 -18.96 -3.22
CA GLN A 314 -2.90 -20.40 -3.13
C GLN A 314 -1.89 -20.72 -2.01
N LEU A 315 -0.78 -19.97 -1.93
CA LEU A 315 0.19 -20.12 -0.84
C LEU A 315 -0.45 -19.88 0.53
N GLN A 316 -1.34 -18.90 0.68
CA GLN A 316 -2.06 -18.60 1.92
C GLN A 316 -3.05 -19.70 2.32
N GLY A 317 -3.68 -20.35 1.32
CA GLY A 317 -4.60 -21.47 1.50
C GLY A 317 -3.91 -22.82 1.72
N GLY A 318 -2.63 -22.92 1.40
CA GLY A 318 -1.81 -24.12 1.56
C GLY A 318 -1.54 -24.49 3.03
N ASP A 319 -1.43 -25.79 3.28
CA ASP A 319 -1.04 -26.36 4.57
C ASP A 319 -0.13 -27.57 4.31
N ALA A 320 1.06 -27.57 4.92
CA ALA A 320 2.01 -28.68 4.88
C ALA A 320 1.45 -29.99 5.47
N THR A 321 0.41 -29.89 6.32
CA THR A 321 -0.17 -31.01 7.08
C THR A 321 -1.49 -31.56 6.51
N ARG A 322 -1.77 -31.30 5.21
CA ARG A 322 -2.87 -31.84 4.38
C ARG A 322 -4.25 -31.16 4.44
N LYS A 323 -4.47 -30.12 5.25
CA LYS A 323 -5.79 -29.41 5.25
C LYS A 323 -5.70 -28.04 4.57
N THR A 324 -5.83 -28.03 3.24
CA THR A 324 -6.07 -26.81 2.47
C THR A 324 -7.25 -26.03 3.05
N ARG A 325 -7.08 -24.72 3.25
CA ARG A 325 -8.11 -23.83 3.84
C ARG A 325 -8.74 -22.96 2.75
N ALA A 326 -9.99 -22.55 2.97
CA ALA A 326 -10.59 -21.50 2.18
C ALA A 326 -9.91 -20.15 2.47
N VAL A 327 -9.75 -19.33 1.44
CA VAL A 327 -9.16 -17.99 1.50
C VAL A 327 -10.18 -16.95 1.06
N THR A 328 -10.49 -15.99 1.92
CA THR A 328 -11.19 -14.77 1.55
C THR A 328 -10.16 -13.83 0.89
N MET A 329 -10.30 -13.63 -0.40
CA MET A 329 -9.42 -12.81 -1.23
C MET A 329 -9.98 -11.39 -1.29
N ARG A 330 -9.25 -10.38 -0.81
CA ARG A 330 -9.62 -8.97 -0.97
C ARG A 330 -8.61 -8.25 -1.84
N ASN A 331 -9.06 -7.66 -2.93
CA ASN A 331 -8.23 -6.88 -3.84
C ASN A 331 -8.55 -5.39 -3.69
N MET A 332 -7.56 -4.57 -3.37
CA MET A 332 -7.72 -3.12 -3.30
C MET A 332 -7.81 -2.54 -4.71
N PHE A 333 -8.99 -2.08 -5.09
CA PHE A 333 -9.31 -1.68 -6.46
C PHE A 333 -9.36 -0.15 -6.60
N ASN A 334 -8.61 0.41 -7.56
CA ASN A 334 -8.57 1.85 -7.83
C ASN A 334 -9.65 2.26 -8.84
N PHE A 335 -10.59 3.11 -8.42
CA PHE A 335 -11.72 3.54 -9.24
C PHE A 335 -11.34 4.46 -10.41
N ARG A 336 -10.22 5.19 -10.29
CA ARG A 336 -9.75 6.12 -11.34
C ARG A 336 -9.59 5.43 -12.69
N HIS A 337 -9.16 4.16 -12.69
CA HIS A 337 -8.99 3.37 -13.90
C HIS A 337 -10.28 2.76 -14.46
N ARG A 338 -11.46 2.97 -13.86
CA ARG A 338 -12.72 2.40 -14.37
C ARG A 338 -13.80 3.42 -14.62
N LEU A 339 -13.83 4.50 -13.84
CA LEU A 339 -14.80 5.57 -14.00
C LEU A 339 -14.23 6.62 -14.94
N SER A 340 -14.76 6.70 -16.16
CA SER A 340 -14.30 7.65 -17.19
C SER A 340 -14.36 9.09 -16.71
N SER A 341 -15.35 9.42 -15.86
CA SER A 341 -15.51 10.74 -15.23
C SER A 341 -14.34 11.16 -14.33
N LEU A 342 -13.44 10.24 -13.97
CA LEU A 342 -12.28 10.49 -13.10
C LEU A 342 -10.95 10.47 -13.87
N ARG A 343 -10.97 10.41 -15.21
CA ARG A 343 -9.79 10.23 -16.07
C ARG A 343 -9.36 11.51 -16.80
N ASP A 344 -9.65 12.67 -16.23
CA ASP A 344 -9.14 13.94 -16.78
C ASP A 344 -7.65 14.07 -16.46
N PRO A 345 -6.76 14.17 -17.46
CA PRO A 345 -5.32 14.24 -17.24
C PRO A 345 -4.83 15.58 -16.69
N SER A 346 -5.66 16.62 -16.67
CA SER A 346 -5.25 17.97 -16.23
C SER A 346 -5.28 18.17 -14.71
N GLY A 347 -5.77 17.19 -13.95
CA GLY A 347 -5.78 17.26 -12.50
C GLY A 347 -5.83 15.91 -11.78
N GLU A 348 -5.65 15.99 -10.47
CA GLU A 348 -5.36 14.87 -9.58
C GLU A 348 -6.35 14.83 -8.42
N TYR A 349 -6.83 13.64 -8.08
CA TYR A 349 -7.68 13.45 -6.90
C TYR A 349 -6.82 13.03 -5.72
N LEU A 350 -6.76 13.85 -4.66
CA LEU A 350 -6.05 13.51 -3.42
C LEU A 350 -6.84 12.59 -2.48
N GLN A 351 -8.18 12.59 -2.61
CA GLN A 351 -9.05 11.72 -1.81
C GLN A 351 -8.82 10.23 -2.10
N THR A 352 -9.11 9.37 -1.13
CA THR A 352 -9.06 7.91 -1.35
C THR A 352 -10.15 7.47 -2.33
N LEU A 353 -9.74 6.94 -3.48
CA LEU A 353 -10.62 6.33 -4.49
C LEU A 353 -10.25 4.87 -4.72
N THR A 354 -9.81 4.21 -3.66
CA THR A 354 -9.50 2.79 -3.64
C THR A 354 -10.44 2.07 -2.70
N PHE A 355 -10.98 0.93 -3.14
CA PHE A 355 -11.95 0.16 -2.36
C PHE A 355 -11.71 -1.34 -2.49
N PRO A 356 -11.82 -2.12 -1.40
CA PRO A 356 -11.62 -3.56 -1.46
C PRO A 356 -12.79 -4.26 -2.18
N LEU A 357 -12.47 -5.04 -3.21
CA LEU A 357 -13.37 -6.01 -3.82
C LEU A 357 -13.07 -7.39 -3.26
N GLN A 358 -14.12 -8.19 -3.01
CA GLN A 358 -13.96 -9.49 -2.34
C GLN A 358 -14.29 -10.65 -3.29
N SER A 359 -13.49 -11.70 -3.24
CA SER A 359 -13.77 -13.01 -3.82
C SER A 359 -13.43 -14.11 -2.80
N THR A 360 -13.88 -15.34 -3.05
CA THR A 360 -13.60 -16.48 -2.17
C THR A 360 -12.93 -17.60 -2.95
N LEU A 361 -11.77 -18.03 -2.45
CA LEU A 361 -11.12 -19.26 -2.87
C LEU A 361 -11.54 -20.38 -1.91
N SER A 362 -12.26 -21.38 -2.40
CA SER A 362 -12.61 -22.55 -1.59
C SER A 362 -11.38 -23.43 -1.33
N ALA A 363 -11.44 -24.24 -0.28
CA ALA A 363 -10.38 -25.23 0.01
C ALA A 363 -10.16 -26.22 -1.13
N GLU A 364 -11.19 -26.50 -1.93
CA GLU A 364 -11.10 -27.35 -3.12
C GLU A 364 -10.44 -26.62 -4.29
N SER A 365 -10.88 -25.38 -4.59
CA SER A 365 -10.28 -24.57 -5.64
C SER A 365 -8.81 -24.24 -5.35
N ALA A 366 -8.42 -24.09 -4.08
CA ALA A 366 -7.02 -23.90 -3.69
C ALA A 366 -6.10 -25.08 -4.03
N LYS A 367 -6.65 -26.28 -4.31
CA LYS A 367 -5.89 -27.44 -4.81
C LYS A 367 -5.70 -27.44 -6.33
N LYS A 368 -6.43 -26.58 -7.05
CA LYS A 368 -6.29 -26.44 -8.51
C LYS A 368 -5.01 -25.67 -8.83
N SER A 369 -4.60 -25.71 -10.09
CA SER A 369 -3.44 -24.95 -10.55
C SER A 369 -3.64 -23.43 -10.42
N ILE A 370 -2.54 -22.68 -10.37
CA ILE A 370 -2.59 -21.21 -10.21
C ILE A 370 -3.36 -20.56 -11.36
N GLY A 371 -3.25 -21.09 -12.59
CA GLY A 371 -4.00 -20.61 -13.74
C GLY A 371 -5.51 -20.71 -13.56
N HIS A 372 -6.01 -21.80 -12.96
CA HIS A 372 -7.44 -21.93 -12.62
C HIS A 372 -7.89 -20.86 -11.62
N ILE A 373 -7.08 -20.62 -10.59
CA ILE A 373 -7.37 -19.64 -9.54
C ILE A 373 -7.39 -18.22 -10.15
N ALA A 374 -6.42 -17.89 -11.00
CA ALA A 374 -6.34 -16.61 -11.69
C ALA A 374 -7.55 -16.37 -12.62
N LEU A 375 -7.94 -17.38 -13.40
CA LEU A 375 -9.13 -17.31 -14.27
C LEU A 375 -10.42 -17.15 -13.47
N GLN A 376 -10.56 -17.86 -12.35
CA GLN A 376 -11.70 -17.71 -11.46
C GLN A 376 -11.76 -16.28 -10.88
N HIS A 377 -10.64 -15.79 -10.36
CA HIS A 377 -10.54 -14.44 -9.80
C HIS A 377 -10.88 -13.37 -10.85
N LYS A 378 -10.36 -13.50 -12.08
CA LYS A 378 -10.68 -12.59 -13.19
C LYS A 378 -12.18 -12.50 -13.44
N ARG A 379 -12.86 -13.65 -13.55
CA ARG A 379 -14.32 -13.71 -13.76
C ARG A 379 -15.08 -13.06 -12.62
N ASP A 380 -14.64 -13.26 -11.37
CA ASP A 380 -15.26 -12.65 -10.20
C ASP A 380 -15.06 -11.12 -10.17
N MET A 381 -13.88 -10.63 -10.57
CA MET A 381 -13.60 -9.19 -10.67
C MET A 381 -14.37 -8.55 -11.83
N ASP A 382 -14.45 -9.18 -13.00
CA ASP A 382 -15.21 -8.65 -14.14
C ASP A 382 -16.70 -8.46 -13.79
N ARG A 383 -17.27 -9.38 -13.00
CA ARG A 383 -18.65 -9.29 -12.52
C ARG A 383 -18.87 -8.16 -11.51
N GLN A 384 -17.85 -7.81 -10.73
CA GLN A 384 -17.94 -6.79 -9.67
C GLN A 384 -17.54 -5.39 -10.14
N THR A 385 -16.73 -5.28 -11.20
CA THR A 385 -16.10 -4.03 -11.65
C THR A 385 -16.85 -3.31 -12.77
N SER A 386 -18.11 -3.69 -13.05
CA SER A 386 -18.97 -2.85 -13.88
C SER A 386 -19.33 -1.57 -13.10
N GLU A 387 -19.42 -0.45 -13.81
CA GLU A 387 -19.60 0.86 -13.18
C GLU A 387 -20.83 0.91 -12.24
N ASN A 388 -21.96 0.34 -12.68
CA ASN A 388 -23.17 0.28 -11.86
C ASN A 388 -23.00 -0.60 -10.60
N GLN A 389 -22.26 -1.71 -10.69
CA GLN A 389 -22.01 -2.58 -9.53
C GLN A 389 -21.06 -1.91 -8.54
N LEU A 390 -19.99 -1.26 -9.02
CA LEU A 390 -19.06 -0.52 -8.17
C LEU A 390 -19.79 0.60 -7.42
N ARG A 391 -20.59 1.41 -8.11
CA ARG A 391 -21.37 2.49 -7.48
C ARG A 391 -22.30 1.95 -6.38
N SER A 392 -22.99 0.86 -6.63
CA SER A 392 -23.92 0.25 -5.67
C SER A 392 -23.21 -0.42 -4.48
N LEU A 393 -22.03 -1.02 -4.70
CA LEU A 393 -21.17 -1.55 -3.64
C LEU A 393 -20.65 -0.43 -2.72
N VAL A 394 -20.15 0.67 -3.30
CA VAL A 394 -19.71 1.84 -2.52
C VAL A 394 -20.88 2.43 -1.74
N LYS A 395 -22.05 2.62 -2.39
CA LYS A 395 -23.29 3.09 -1.73
C LYS A 395 -23.64 2.25 -0.50
N SER A 396 -23.68 0.93 -0.68
CA SER A 396 -23.98 -0.02 0.39
C SER A 396 -22.94 0.09 1.51
N SER A 397 -21.65 0.13 1.18
CA SER A 397 -20.58 0.26 2.18
C SER A 397 -20.69 1.55 2.99
N LEU A 398 -20.96 2.69 2.34
CA LEU A 398 -21.13 3.98 3.01
C LEU A 398 -22.33 3.97 3.96
N GLN A 399 -23.47 3.42 3.54
CA GLN A 399 -24.66 3.26 4.38
C GLN A 399 -24.39 2.38 5.61
N TRP A 400 -23.65 1.28 5.43
CA TRP A 400 -23.30 0.38 6.52
C TRP A 400 -22.32 1.00 7.51
N LYS A 401 -21.32 1.76 7.02
CA LYS A 401 -20.37 2.53 7.86
C LYS A 401 -21.13 3.55 8.70
N LYS A 402 -22.11 4.28 8.13
CA LYS A 402 -23.01 5.19 8.87
C LYS A 402 -23.81 4.46 9.96
N GLY A 403 -24.21 3.21 9.72
CA GLY A 403 -24.89 2.34 10.69
C GLY A 403 -23.98 1.67 11.74
N GLY A 404 -22.68 1.98 11.77
CA GLY A 404 -21.71 1.40 12.71
C GLY A 404 -21.42 -0.08 12.48
N ARG A 405 -21.63 -0.58 11.26
CA ARG A 405 -21.39 -1.98 10.88
C ARG A 405 -20.34 -2.05 9.76
N ASP A 406 -19.46 -3.04 9.82
CA ASP A 406 -18.50 -3.32 8.76
C ASP A 406 -19.07 -4.38 7.80
N LEU A 407 -19.22 -4.01 6.53
CA LEU A 407 -19.70 -4.88 5.46
C LEU A 407 -18.78 -6.10 5.29
N PHE A 408 -17.46 -5.90 5.37
CA PHE A 408 -16.46 -6.95 5.16
C PHE A 408 -16.37 -7.93 6.32
N GLN A 409 -16.62 -7.46 7.55
CA GLN A 409 -16.69 -8.33 8.72
C GLN A 409 -17.85 -9.34 8.63
N LYS A 410 -18.98 -8.97 7.99
CA LYS A 410 -20.08 -9.90 7.72
C LYS A 410 -19.84 -10.83 6.54
N MET A 411 -19.00 -10.44 5.59
CA MET A 411 -18.65 -11.25 4.40
C MET A 411 -17.46 -12.20 4.65
N ALA A 412 -16.81 -12.14 5.81
CA ALA A 412 -15.71 -13.03 6.15
C ALA A 412 -16.20 -14.46 6.40
N ASN A 413 -15.55 -15.45 5.78
CA ASN A 413 -15.90 -16.86 5.97
C ASN A 413 -15.55 -17.32 7.39
N ALA A 414 -16.55 -17.82 8.12
CA ALA A 414 -16.36 -18.39 9.44
C ALA A 414 -15.45 -19.63 9.37
N GLY A 415 -14.15 -19.46 9.67
CA GLY A 415 -13.16 -20.54 9.71
C GLY A 415 -12.11 -20.52 8.59
N GLY A 416 -12.24 -19.64 7.59
CA GLY A 416 -11.21 -19.41 6.57
C GLY A 416 -10.14 -18.39 7.01
N VAL A 417 -9.07 -18.28 6.23
CA VAL A 417 -8.12 -17.16 6.33
C VAL A 417 -8.42 -16.09 5.29
N SER A 418 -7.90 -14.89 5.48
CA SER A 418 -8.00 -13.81 4.48
C SER A 418 -6.62 -13.47 3.94
N LEU A 419 -6.60 -12.95 2.72
CA LEU A 419 -5.45 -12.27 2.12
C LEU A 419 -5.94 -10.95 1.52
N ASP A 420 -5.42 -9.85 2.02
CA ASP A 420 -5.61 -8.53 1.44
C ASP A 420 -4.45 -8.25 0.48
N TYR A 421 -4.77 -8.01 -0.78
CA TYR A 421 -3.81 -7.76 -1.85
C TYR A 421 -3.98 -6.35 -2.38
N CYS A 422 -2.88 -5.62 -2.44
CA CYS A 422 -2.84 -4.30 -3.05
C CYS A 422 -1.85 -4.31 -4.20
N ASN A 423 -2.35 -4.09 -5.41
CA ASN A 423 -1.52 -3.98 -6.59
C ASN A 423 -1.18 -2.52 -6.88
N MET A 424 0.09 -2.16 -6.80
CA MET A 424 0.61 -0.82 -7.14
C MET A 424 1.47 -0.84 -8.41
N THR A 425 1.59 -1.98 -9.08
CA THR A 425 2.50 -2.15 -10.23
C THR A 425 2.25 -1.17 -11.37
N SER A 426 1.00 -0.85 -11.67
CA SER A 426 0.62 0.11 -12.71
C SER A 426 0.90 1.56 -12.35
N LEU A 427 1.21 1.86 -11.08
CA LEU A 427 1.58 3.20 -10.63
C LEU A 427 3.06 3.51 -10.90
N HIS A 428 3.88 2.50 -11.18
CA HIS A 428 5.33 2.69 -11.39
C HIS A 428 5.98 3.52 -10.27
N LEU A 429 5.60 3.24 -9.01
CA LEU A 429 5.98 4.08 -7.86
C LEU A 429 7.49 4.28 -7.74
N LEU A 430 8.31 3.26 -8.03
CA LEU A 430 9.78 3.34 -7.93
C LEU A 430 10.40 4.33 -8.93
N SER A 431 9.70 4.72 -9.98
CA SER A 431 10.14 5.74 -10.94
C SER A 431 9.36 7.05 -10.85
N ALA A 432 8.45 7.20 -9.87
CA ALA A 432 7.57 8.36 -9.77
C ALA A 432 8.29 9.62 -9.26
N ALA A 433 9.36 9.46 -8.47
CA ALA A 433 10.19 10.58 -8.02
C ALA A 433 11.38 10.78 -8.96
N ASP A 434 11.55 12.01 -9.43
CA ASP A 434 12.71 12.49 -10.16
C ASP A 434 13.40 13.60 -9.38
N PHE A 435 14.26 13.20 -8.43
CA PHE A 435 14.98 14.11 -7.56
C PHE A 435 16.37 14.47 -8.08
N ARG A 436 16.62 14.30 -9.39
CA ARG A 436 17.87 14.73 -10.05
C ARG A 436 18.31 16.15 -9.68
N PRO A 437 17.41 17.16 -9.62
CA PRO A 437 17.84 18.52 -9.28
C PRO A 437 18.35 18.65 -7.83
N ALA A 438 18.07 17.69 -6.95
CA ALA A 438 18.56 17.67 -5.56
C ALA A 438 19.78 16.78 -5.36
N VAL A 439 20.36 16.17 -6.39
CA VAL A 439 21.56 15.35 -6.23
C VAL A 439 22.77 16.22 -5.87
N LEU A 440 23.31 16.02 -4.67
CA LEU A 440 24.56 16.63 -4.21
C LEU A 440 25.76 15.86 -4.75
N GLN A 441 25.71 14.53 -4.66
CA GLN A 441 26.79 13.66 -5.05
C GLN A 441 26.26 12.37 -5.68
N LEU A 442 26.83 12.02 -6.83
CA LEU A 442 26.65 10.74 -7.48
C LEU A 442 27.58 9.72 -6.84
N VAL A 443 27.03 8.68 -6.22
CA VAL A 443 27.83 7.63 -5.58
C VAL A 443 27.65 6.30 -6.33
N GLY A 444 27.48 6.38 -7.67
CA GLY A 444 27.09 5.25 -8.50
C GLY A 444 27.92 3.98 -8.28
N GLY A 445 27.28 2.83 -8.43
CA GLY A 445 28.02 1.60 -8.70
C GLY A 445 28.56 0.84 -7.51
N GLY A 446 27.74 0.69 -6.47
CA GLY A 446 27.82 -0.45 -5.59
C GLY A 446 26.38 -0.78 -5.26
N GLY A 447 25.93 -1.98 -5.61
CA GLY A 447 24.95 -2.60 -4.72
C GLY A 447 25.49 -2.50 -3.30
N LEU A 448 24.61 -2.48 -2.31
CA LEU A 448 25.01 -2.43 -0.89
C LEU A 448 25.72 -3.72 -0.41
N ASP A 449 26.32 -4.46 -1.35
CA ASP A 449 27.31 -5.50 -1.17
C ASP A 449 28.66 -4.84 -0.85
N GLN A 450 29.12 -5.05 0.38
CA GLN A 450 30.39 -4.54 0.89
C GLN A 450 31.63 -5.13 0.19
N GLU A 451 31.44 -6.06 -0.75
CA GLU A 451 32.50 -6.78 -1.44
C GLU A 451 32.24 -6.88 -2.94
N LYS A 452 32.45 -5.78 -3.69
CA LYS A 452 33.26 -5.76 -4.93
C LYS A 452 33.06 -4.50 -5.77
N ASP A 453 34.20 -4.02 -6.24
CA ASP A 453 34.44 -3.21 -7.43
C ASP A 453 33.84 -1.81 -7.50
N ARG A 454 34.75 -0.82 -7.52
CA ARG A 454 34.57 0.54 -8.07
C ARG A 454 34.07 0.58 -9.53
N ASN A 455 33.78 -0.58 -10.13
CA ASN A 455 33.30 -0.78 -11.49
C ASN A 455 31.85 -1.31 -11.55
N SER A 456 31.11 -1.45 -10.44
CA SER A 456 29.68 -1.77 -10.56
C SER A 456 28.99 -0.65 -11.34
N THR A 457 28.28 -1.01 -12.40
CA THR A 457 27.55 -0.04 -13.22
C THR A 457 26.28 0.36 -12.48
N ARG A 458 26.04 1.67 -12.33
CA ARG A 458 24.75 2.20 -11.83
C ARG A 458 23.61 1.65 -12.69
N TYR A 459 22.54 1.19 -12.04
CA TYR A 459 21.39 0.55 -12.70
C TYR A 459 20.13 1.42 -12.80
N ASN A 460 20.09 2.55 -12.08
CA ASN A 460 18.98 3.50 -12.03
C ASN A 460 19.46 4.90 -12.42
N ALA A 461 18.59 5.77 -12.93
CA ALA A 461 18.97 7.15 -13.22
C ALA A 461 19.30 7.91 -11.92
N PRO A 462 20.18 8.94 -11.94
CA PRO A 462 20.42 9.77 -10.76
C PRO A 462 19.14 10.29 -10.13
N GLY A 463 19.10 10.44 -8.80
CA GLY A 463 17.95 10.99 -8.07
C GLY A 463 16.67 10.17 -8.17
N THR A 464 16.75 8.89 -8.58
CA THR A 464 15.61 7.96 -8.61
C THR A 464 15.71 6.92 -7.50
N MET A 465 14.57 6.38 -7.10
CA MET A 465 14.52 5.39 -6.02
C MET A 465 15.15 4.07 -6.46
N THR A 466 15.92 3.48 -5.57
CA THR A 466 16.43 2.10 -5.68
C THR A 466 15.44 1.08 -5.13
N THR A 467 14.74 1.46 -4.06
CA THR A 467 13.66 0.68 -3.44
C THR A 467 12.75 1.61 -2.66
N ALA A 468 11.52 1.18 -2.43
CA ALA A 468 10.58 1.83 -1.54
C ALA A 468 9.66 0.80 -0.90
N TYR A 469 9.21 1.05 0.33
CA TYR A 469 8.25 0.21 1.02
C TYR A 469 7.43 1.00 2.04
N VAL A 470 6.36 0.39 2.54
CA VAL A 470 5.44 1.01 3.50
C VAL A 470 5.62 0.41 4.88
N LEU A 471 5.83 1.28 5.86
CA LEU A 471 5.72 0.98 7.28
C LEU A 471 4.36 1.44 7.81
N GLU A 472 3.74 0.62 8.63
CA GLU A 472 2.61 1.03 9.47
C GLU A 472 3.09 1.11 10.92
N SER A 473 2.96 2.28 11.55
CA SER A 473 3.38 2.45 12.93
C SER A 473 2.52 1.56 13.84
N GLU A 474 3.10 0.99 14.89
CA GLU A 474 2.39 0.45 16.06
C GLU A 474 1.42 -0.74 15.94
N ILE A 475 1.21 -1.38 14.78
CA ILE A 475 0.57 -2.71 14.82
C ILE A 475 1.62 -3.73 15.28
N ARG A 476 1.90 -3.78 16.60
CA ARG A 476 2.82 -4.75 17.24
C ARG A 476 2.48 -6.21 16.92
N ARG A 477 1.22 -6.48 16.57
CA ARG A 477 0.76 -7.80 16.12
C ARG A 477 -0.17 -7.63 14.92
N PRO A 478 0.38 -7.74 13.71
CA PRO A 478 -0.46 -7.72 12.54
C PRO A 478 -1.49 -8.83 12.58
N LYS A 479 -2.72 -8.52 12.18
CA LYS A 479 -3.87 -9.42 12.34
C LYS A 479 -4.32 -10.06 11.04
N ASP A 480 -4.08 -9.37 9.93
CA ASP A 480 -4.53 -9.77 8.60
C ASP A 480 -3.32 -9.98 7.71
N ALA A 481 -3.37 -11.05 6.91
CA ALA A 481 -2.34 -11.30 5.92
C ALA A 481 -2.46 -10.27 4.79
N VAL A 482 -1.36 -9.61 4.46
CA VAL A 482 -1.33 -8.53 3.46
C VAL A 482 -0.19 -8.78 2.48
N CYS A 483 -0.45 -8.56 1.20
CA CYS A 483 0.56 -8.53 0.14
C CYS A 483 0.43 -7.23 -0.64
N GLN A 484 1.50 -6.44 -0.66
CA GLN A 484 1.60 -5.21 -1.42
C GLN A 484 2.57 -5.44 -2.58
N ALA A 485 2.06 -5.49 -3.81
CA ALA A 485 2.89 -5.58 -5.01
C ALA A 485 3.35 -4.18 -5.41
N ILE A 486 4.62 -3.86 -5.14
CA ILE A 486 5.19 -2.52 -5.27
C ILE A 486 5.39 -2.17 -6.73
N GLY A 487 6.05 -3.04 -7.49
CA GLY A 487 6.36 -2.77 -8.88
C GLY A 487 7.71 -3.33 -9.30
N LYS A 488 8.09 -2.96 -10.53
CA LYS A 488 9.41 -3.23 -11.08
C LYS A 488 10.32 -2.03 -10.82
N ASP A 489 11.59 -2.30 -10.51
CA ASP A 489 12.64 -1.29 -10.53
C ASP A 489 13.16 -1.05 -11.97
N SER A 490 14.21 -0.23 -12.09
CA SER A 490 14.80 0.14 -13.39
C SER A 490 15.47 -1.01 -14.14
N GLU A 491 15.85 -2.11 -13.47
CA GLU A 491 16.36 -3.32 -14.13
C GLU A 491 15.25 -4.32 -14.49
N GLY A 492 14.03 -4.06 -14.03
CA GLY A 492 12.89 -4.94 -14.21
C GLY A 492 12.73 -6.00 -13.12
N SER A 493 13.55 -5.93 -12.05
CA SER A 493 13.36 -6.78 -10.88
C SER A 493 12.11 -6.32 -10.11
N PHE A 494 11.38 -7.28 -9.57
CA PHE A 494 10.08 -7.06 -8.98
C PHE A 494 10.12 -7.07 -7.46
N TRP A 495 9.39 -6.14 -6.84
CA TRP A 495 9.38 -5.93 -5.40
C TRP A 495 7.98 -6.12 -4.81
N MET A 496 7.91 -6.86 -3.69
CA MET A 496 6.71 -6.98 -2.88
C MET A 496 7.01 -6.72 -1.42
N TYR A 497 6.04 -6.18 -0.69
CA TYR A 497 6.07 -6.12 0.76
C TYR A 497 4.88 -6.90 1.31
N CYS A 498 5.16 -7.94 2.08
CA CYS A 498 4.12 -8.83 2.58
C CYS A 498 4.19 -9.02 4.09
N GLN A 499 3.05 -9.37 4.65
CA GLN A 499 2.85 -9.65 6.06
C GLN A 499 2.09 -10.97 6.16
N LEU A 500 2.83 -12.06 6.38
CA LEU A 500 2.33 -13.43 6.23
C LEU A 500 2.68 -14.31 7.42
N GLU A 501 1.99 -15.44 7.56
CA GLU A 501 2.29 -16.48 8.54
C GLU A 501 3.63 -17.14 8.21
N HIS A 502 4.37 -17.62 9.22
CA HIS A 502 5.67 -18.27 9.01
C HIS A 502 5.61 -19.42 8.00
N SER A 503 4.57 -20.27 8.08
CA SER A 503 4.43 -21.40 7.15
C SER A 503 4.18 -20.96 5.70
N VAL A 504 3.61 -19.78 5.49
CA VAL A 504 3.41 -19.21 4.14
C VAL A 504 4.75 -18.70 3.61
N TRP A 505 5.59 -18.14 4.48
CA TRP A 505 6.96 -17.74 4.13
C TRP A 505 7.82 -18.93 3.70
N GLU A 506 7.79 -20.05 4.44
CA GLU A 506 8.51 -21.26 4.07
C GLU A 506 8.16 -21.73 2.65
N ARG A 507 6.86 -21.81 2.32
CA ARG A 507 6.40 -22.18 0.98
C ARG A 507 6.82 -21.19 -0.11
N LEU A 508 6.77 -19.89 0.20
CA LEU A 508 7.21 -18.86 -0.74
C LEU A 508 8.71 -19.01 -1.02
N GLU A 509 9.53 -19.21 0.00
CA GLU A 509 10.98 -19.39 -0.11
C GLU A 509 11.35 -20.68 -0.86
N GLU A 510 10.62 -21.78 -0.63
CA GLU A 510 10.75 -23.02 -1.39
C GLU A 510 10.48 -22.80 -2.88
N GLU A 511 9.40 -22.11 -3.24
CA GLU A 511 9.09 -21.79 -4.64
C GLU A 511 10.12 -20.85 -5.28
N LEU A 512 10.57 -19.83 -4.55
CA LEU A 512 11.64 -18.94 -5.00
C LEU A 512 12.94 -19.71 -5.26
N TYR A 513 13.30 -20.62 -4.37
CA TYR A 513 14.47 -21.48 -4.54
C TYR A 513 14.32 -22.41 -5.75
N ARG A 514 13.14 -23.03 -5.93
CA ARG A 514 12.83 -23.88 -7.09
C ARG A 514 13.00 -23.12 -8.41
N LEU A 515 12.42 -21.93 -8.52
CA LEU A 515 12.50 -21.09 -9.72
C LEU A 515 13.95 -20.68 -10.03
N GLN A 516 14.70 -20.27 -9.01
CA GLN A 516 16.11 -19.91 -9.18
C GLN A 516 16.96 -21.10 -9.65
N LYS A 517 16.70 -22.31 -9.11
CA LYS A 517 17.40 -23.53 -9.52
C LYS A 517 17.11 -23.90 -10.97
N VAL A 518 15.87 -23.73 -11.44
CA VAL A 518 15.50 -23.96 -12.85
C VAL A 518 16.32 -23.07 -13.78
N LEU A 519 16.46 -21.79 -13.45
CA LEU A 519 17.23 -20.82 -14.26
C LEU A 519 18.75 -21.02 -14.16
N SER A 520 19.24 -21.54 -13.03
CA SER A 520 20.66 -21.82 -12.82
C SER A 520 21.11 -23.15 -13.44
N SER A 521 20.17 -23.99 -13.90
CA SER A 521 20.45 -25.30 -14.49
C SER A 521 21.15 -25.15 -15.87
N PRO A 522 22.24 -25.89 -16.14
CA PRO A 522 22.99 -25.79 -17.39
C PRO A 522 22.15 -25.95 -18.66
N MET A 523 21.13 -26.82 -18.62
CA MET A 523 20.31 -27.13 -19.80
C MET A 523 19.47 -25.94 -20.31
N LEU A 524 19.19 -24.94 -19.47
CA LEU A 524 18.43 -23.73 -19.87
C LEU A 524 19.34 -22.56 -20.29
N ARG A 525 20.61 -22.56 -19.86
CA ARG A 525 21.60 -21.57 -20.35
C ARG A 525 21.88 -21.75 -21.83
N ASP A 526 21.86 -22.99 -22.31
CA ASP A 526 22.06 -23.31 -23.72
C ASP A 526 20.84 -22.93 -24.57
N SER A 527 19.61 -23.11 -24.08
CA SER A 527 18.40 -22.71 -24.82
C SER A 527 18.20 -21.19 -24.89
N LEU A 528 18.52 -20.44 -23.84
CA LEU A 528 18.48 -18.96 -23.86
C LEU A 528 19.52 -18.35 -24.81
N ARG A 529 20.70 -18.97 -24.95
CA ARG A 529 21.71 -18.56 -25.95
C ARG A 529 21.25 -18.80 -27.39
N PHE A 530 20.47 -19.85 -27.62
CA PHE A 530 19.94 -20.19 -28.94
C PHE A 530 18.78 -19.29 -29.41
N GLU A 531 17.97 -18.76 -28.49
CA GLU A 531 16.91 -17.79 -28.84
C GLU A 531 17.47 -16.40 -29.13
N SER A 532 18.50 -15.94 -28.39
CA SER A 532 19.12 -14.63 -28.67
C SER A 532 19.88 -14.59 -30.00
N SER A 533 20.41 -15.73 -30.47
CA SER A 533 21.09 -15.80 -31.78
C SER A 533 20.14 -15.86 -32.98
N LYS A 534 18.83 -16.02 -32.76
CA LYS A 534 17.81 -16.01 -33.83
C LYS A 534 17.10 -14.65 -33.98
N MET A 535 17.40 -13.67 -33.13
CA MET A 535 16.89 -12.30 -33.22
C MET A 535 18.00 -11.28 -33.55
N GLN A 536 18.98 -11.67 -34.35
CA GLN A 536 19.92 -10.75 -35.02
C GLN A 536 19.76 -10.86 -36.53
#